data_AF-A0A954T8T0-F1
#
_entry.id   AF-A0A954T8T0-F1
#
_cell.length_a   1.000
_cell.length_b   1.000
_cell.length_c   1.000
_cell.angle_alpha   90.00
_cell.angle_beta   90.00
_cell.angle_gamma   90.00
#
_symmetry.space_group_name_H-M   'P 1'
#
loop_
_entity.id
_entity.type
_entity.pdbx_description
1 polymer ?
#
loop_
_entity_poly.entity_id
_entity_poly.type
_entity_poly.pdbx_seq_one_letter_code
_entity_poly.pdbx_strand_id
1 'polypeptide(L)'
;EHNDLHAAIRADAAYSEAEYGAHSTLVSILGRMCTYSGKEITWEQALNSEKSIMPEEFAWDAMPPTTPNENGEYPVPVPGVTKVL
;
A
#
# COMPACT_ATOMS: atom_id res chain seq x y z
N GLU A 1 10.03 -5.07 18.06
CA GLU A 1 10.51 -5.84 16.89
C GLU A 1 11.82 -6.59 17.18
N HIS A 2 12.93 -6.45 16.44
CA HIS A 2 14.04 -7.43 16.42
C HIS A 2 14.51 -7.96 17.80
N ASN A 3 14.71 -7.07 18.79
CA ASN A 3 15.13 -7.50 20.14
C ASN A 3 14.06 -8.34 20.84
N ASP A 4 12.80 -7.93 20.74
CA ASP A 4 11.65 -8.58 21.35
C ASP A 4 11.35 -9.91 20.65
N LEU A 5 11.41 -9.93 19.32
CA LEU A 5 11.28 -11.15 18.51
C LEU A 5 12.36 -12.17 18.89
N HIS A 6 13.62 -11.75 18.96
CA HIS A 6 14.71 -12.64 19.38
C HIS A 6 14.55 -13.14 20.82
N ALA A 7 14.05 -12.30 21.73
CA ALA A 7 13.77 -12.71 23.10
C ALA A 7 12.65 -13.75 23.16
N ALA A 8 11.56 -13.53 22.42
CA ALA A 8 10.43 -14.45 22.34
C ALA A 8 10.84 -15.81 21.76
N ILE A 9 11.62 -15.83 20.67
CA ILE A 9 12.15 -17.07 20.07
C ILE A 9 13.02 -17.83 21.08
N ARG A 10 13.95 -17.14 21.75
CA ARG A 10 14.83 -17.78 22.75
C ARG A 10 14.07 -18.32 23.96
N ALA A 11 12.93 -17.72 24.29
CA ALA A 11 12.09 -18.11 25.41
C ALA A 11 10.97 -19.10 25.03
N ASP A 12 10.87 -19.52 23.76
CA ASP A 12 9.75 -20.30 23.22
C ASP A 12 8.38 -19.67 23.55
N ALA A 13 8.31 -18.34 23.47
CA ALA A 13 7.14 -17.55 23.81
C ALA A 13 6.40 -17.09 22.55
N ALA A 14 5.06 -17.14 22.58
CA ALA A 14 4.23 -16.57 21.53
C ALA A 14 4.38 -15.04 21.50
N TYR A 15 4.72 -14.50 20.33
CA TYR A 15 4.87 -13.07 20.10
C TYR A 15 4.44 -12.74 18.68
N SER A 16 3.71 -11.64 18.50
CA SER A 16 3.24 -11.17 17.19
C SER A 16 3.09 -9.66 17.21
N GLU A 17 3.70 -9.00 16.23
CA GLU A 17 3.49 -7.58 15.92
C GLU A 17 2.73 -7.41 14.60
N ALA A 18 2.04 -8.45 14.13
CA ALA A 18 1.38 -8.46 12.81
C ALA A 18 0.37 -7.31 12.65
N GLU A 19 -0.45 -7.04 13.66
CA GLU A 19 -1.43 -5.93 13.64
C GLU A 19 -0.72 -4.57 13.60
N TYR A 20 0.32 -4.39 14.42
CA TYR A 20 1.11 -3.16 14.41
C TYR A 20 1.77 -2.91 13.04
N GLY A 21 2.34 -3.96 12.44
CA GLY A 21 2.92 -3.89 11.09
C GLY A 21 1.87 -3.59 10.01
N ALA A 22 0.68 -4.19 10.11
CA ALA A 22 -0.44 -3.91 9.21
C ALA A 22 -0.88 -2.45 9.29
N HIS A 23 -1.04 -1.91 10.51
CA HIS A 23 -1.38 -0.51 10.73
C HIS A 23 -0.29 0.44 10.23
N SER A 24 1.00 0.15 10.47
CA SER A 24 2.11 0.94 9.94
C SER A 24 2.10 1.02 8.41
N THR A 25 1.80 -0.11 7.76
CA THR A 25 1.63 -0.17 6.30
C THR A 25 0.44 0.67 5.83
N LEU A 26 -0.71 0.57 6.52
CA LEU A 26 -1.89 1.37 6.21
C LEU A 26 -1.64 2.88 6.37
N VAL A 27 -0.85 3.31 7.37
CA VAL A 27 -0.43 4.72 7.50
C VAL A 27 0.33 5.19 6.24
N SER A 28 1.22 4.35 5.71
CA SER A 28 1.98 4.68 4.49
C SER A 28 1.08 4.76 3.25
N ILE A 29 0.12 3.84 3.13
CA ILE A 29 -0.91 3.87 2.07
C ILE A 29 -1.77 5.13 2.18
N LEU A 30 -2.26 5.45 3.38
CA LEU A 30 -3.06 6.63 3.65
C LEU A 30 -2.29 7.92 3.31
N GLY A 31 -1.03 8.02 3.72
CA GLY A 31 -0.17 9.16 3.38
C GLY A 31 -0.06 9.36 1.87
N ARG A 32 0.20 8.29 1.11
CA ARG A 32 0.21 8.32 -0.37
C ARG A 32 -1.13 8.82 -0.92
N MET A 33 -2.25 8.28 -0.44
CA MET A 33 -3.59 8.66 -0.90
C MET A 33 -3.86 10.15 -0.65
N CYS A 34 -3.58 10.64 0.56
CA CYS A 34 -3.74 12.04 0.91
C CYS A 34 -2.88 12.95 0.03
N THR A 35 -1.58 12.65 -0.14
CA THR A 35 -0.67 13.46 -0.97
C THR A 35 -1.12 13.51 -2.43
N TYR A 36 -1.43 12.36 -3.03
CA TYR A 36 -1.75 12.28 -4.45
C TYR A 36 -3.12 12.88 -4.78
N SER A 37 -4.09 12.78 -3.88
CA SER A 37 -5.41 13.39 -4.07
C SER A 37 -5.50 14.84 -3.60
N GLY A 38 -4.63 15.26 -2.69
CA GLY A 38 -4.74 16.54 -1.99
C GLY A 38 -5.97 16.64 -1.09
N LYS A 39 -6.54 15.50 -0.67
CA LYS A 39 -7.75 15.44 0.15
C LYS A 39 -7.43 14.87 1.52
N GLU A 40 -8.23 15.28 2.50
CA GLU A 40 -8.32 14.57 3.76
C GLU A 40 -9.03 13.23 3.53
N ILE A 41 -8.38 12.14 3.92
CA ILE A 41 -8.91 10.78 3.85
C ILE A 41 -8.83 10.21 5.26
N THR A 42 -9.92 9.62 5.74
CA THR A 42 -9.95 9.02 7.07
C THR A 42 -9.33 7.63 7.04
N TRP A 43 -8.92 7.16 8.23
CA TRP A 43 -8.46 5.79 8.41
C TRP A 43 -9.46 4.76 7.88
N GLU A 44 -10.74 4.92 8.21
CA GLU A 44 -11.82 4.01 7.81
C GLU A 44 -12.02 4.00 6.29
N GLN A 45 -11.91 5.16 5.63
CA GLN A 45 -12.00 5.25 4.17
C GLN A 45 -10.85 4.54 3.47
N ALA A 46 -9.63 4.66 4.00
CA ALA A 46 -8.47 3.96 3.45
C ALA A 46 -8.55 2.44 3.70
N LEU A 47 -8.94 2.03 4.91
CA LEU A 47 -9.06 0.62 5.29
C LEU A 47 -10.12 -0.12 4.46
N ASN A 48 -11.25 0.53 4.16
CA ASN A 48 -12.35 -0.06 3.39
C ASN A 48 -12.30 0.29 1.89
N SER A 49 -11.18 0.82 1.37
CA SER A 49 -11.07 1.16 -0.04
C SER A 49 -11.04 -0.11 -0.90
N GLU A 50 -11.91 -0.18 -1.91
CA GLU A 50 -11.88 -1.27 -2.91
C GLU A 50 -10.89 -0.99 -4.06
N LYS A 51 -10.15 0.11 -4.00
CA LYS A 51 -9.22 0.51 -5.06
C LYS A 51 -7.99 -0.39 -5.06
N SER A 52 -7.92 -1.33 -6.01
CA SER A 52 -6.72 -2.12 -6.29
C SER A 52 -5.78 -1.43 -7.28
N ILE A 53 -4.48 -1.57 -7.04
CA ILE A 53 -3.39 -1.24 -7.98
C ILE A 53 -2.54 -2.48 -8.32
N MET A 54 -2.98 -3.66 -7.89
CA MET A 54 -2.34 -4.93 -8.22
C MET A 54 -2.64 -5.29 -9.69
N PRO A 55 -1.79 -6.10 -10.32
CA PRO A 55 -2.16 -6.80 -11.55
C PRO A 55 -3.44 -7.62 -11.34
N GLU A 56 -4.29 -7.69 -12.37
CA GLU A 56 -5.48 -8.56 -12.35
C GLU A 56 -5.10 -10.04 -12.46
N GLU A 57 -4.03 -10.33 -13.21
CA GLU A 57 -3.52 -11.67 -13.44
C GLU A 57 -2.01 -11.73 -13.20
N PHE A 58 -1.53 -12.85 -12.64
CA PHE A 58 -0.12 -13.13 -12.40
C PHE A 58 0.38 -14.17 -13.42
N ALA A 59 0.58 -13.73 -14.67
CA ALA A 59 1.10 -14.57 -15.76
C ALA A 59 2.23 -13.85 -16.51
N TRP A 60 3.06 -14.61 -17.22
CA TRP A 60 4.19 -14.06 -17.99
C TRP A 60 3.76 -13.13 -19.13
N ASP A 61 2.56 -13.34 -19.64
CA ASP A 61 1.91 -12.59 -20.71
C ASP A 61 0.80 -11.66 -20.19
N ALA A 62 0.63 -11.54 -18.87
CA ALA A 62 -0.35 -10.65 -18.28
C ALA A 62 -0.01 -9.19 -18.59
N MET A 63 -1.02 -8.42 -18.98
CA MET A 63 -0.85 -6.98 -19.18
C MET A 63 -0.67 -6.27 -17.83
N PRO A 64 0.32 -5.36 -17.71
CA PRO A 64 0.47 -4.55 -16.52
C PRO A 64 -0.72 -3.59 -16.36
N PRO A 65 -1.05 -3.17 -15.13
CA PRO A 65 -2.17 -2.26 -14.85
C PRO A 65 -1.98 -0.86 -15.45
N THR A 66 -0.75 -0.50 -15.84
CA THR A 66 -0.45 0.73 -16.57
C THR A 66 0.45 0.43 -17.76
N THR A 67 0.11 1.04 -18.90
CA THR A 67 0.90 0.98 -20.14
C THR A 67 1.34 2.38 -20.55
N PRO A 68 2.45 2.52 -21.27
CA PRO A 68 2.89 3.83 -21.74
C PRO A 68 1.94 4.38 -22.81
N ASN A 69 1.95 5.70 -23.00
CA ASN A 69 1.29 6.38 -24.11
C ASN A 69 2.08 6.24 -25.43
N GLU A 70 1.61 6.88 -26.51
CA GLU A 70 2.26 6.84 -27.84
C GLU A 70 3.72 7.36 -27.82
N ASN A 71 4.07 8.23 -26.87
CA ASN A 71 5.41 8.77 -26.69
C ASN A 71 6.30 7.90 -25.78
N GLY A 72 5.80 6.77 -25.28
CA GLY A 72 6.52 5.90 -24.35
C GLY A 72 6.46 6.34 -22.88
N GLU A 73 5.60 7.31 -22.53
CA GLU A 73 5.52 7.86 -21.17
C GLU A 73 4.45 7.16 -20.35
N TYR A 74 4.74 6.89 -19.08
CA TYR A 74 3.79 6.30 -18.14
C TYR A 74 2.99 7.36 -17.39
N PRO A 75 1.73 7.08 -17.00
CA PRO A 75 0.97 7.98 -16.14
C PRO A 75 1.65 8.08 -14.77
N VAL A 76 2.07 9.30 -14.40
CA VAL A 76 2.67 9.61 -13.11
C VAL A 76 1.61 10.25 -12.19
N PRO A 77 1.44 9.77 -10.95
CA PRO A 77 0.53 10.40 -10.01
C PRO A 77 0.99 11.83 -9.68
N VAL A 78 0.09 12.79 -9.89
CA VAL A 78 0.30 14.21 -9.59
C VAL A 78 -0.35 14.56 -8.25
N PRO A 79 0.40 15.16 -7.30
CA PRO A 79 -0.15 15.64 -6.03
C PRO A 79 -1.35 16.58 -6.23
N GLY A 80 -2.42 16.37 -5.46
CA GLY A 80 -3.64 17.19 -5.53
C GLY A 80 -4.59 16.91 -6.71
N VAL A 81 -4.25 15.98 -7.60
CA VAL A 81 -5.02 15.72 -8.83
C VAL A 81 -5.42 14.26 -8.97
N THR A 82 -4.59 13.35 -8.50
CA THR A 82 -4.78 11.91 -8.74
C THR A 82 -5.97 11.37 -7.95
N LYS A 83 -6.80 10.56 -8.61
CA LYS A 83 -7.90 9.84 -7.95
C LYS A 83 -7.36 8.59 -7.25
N VAL A 84 -7.60 8.46 -5.96
CA VAL A 84 -7.00 7.43 -5.09
C VAL A 84 -8.03 6.59 -4.33
N LEU A 85 -9.29 7.02 -4.30
CA LEU A 85 -10.46 6.29 -3.80
C LEU A 85 -11.32 5.91 -4.99
#